data_AF-A0A151KZI9-F1
#
_entry.id   AF-A0A151KZI9-F1
#
_cell.length_a   1.000
_cell.length_b   1.000
_cell.length_c   1.000
_cell.angle_alpha   90.00
_cell.angle_beta   90.00
_cell.angle_gamma   90.00
#
_symmetry.space_group_name_H-M   'P 1'
#
loop_
_entity.id
_entity.type
_entity.pdbx_description
1 polymer ?
#
loop_
_entity_poly.entity_id
_entity_poly.type
_entity_poly.pdbx_seq_one_letter_code
_entity_poly.pdbx_strand_id
1 'polypeptide(L)'
;MSLWFLIPLSFIHITVGGAIGFGLVFAACAERGVTMSQFSNDVCVVLWSAYTISLLLSVFLVIYFYLADSDASYIWWYAMPWTILIVLITYWRASIVKLA
;
A
#
# COMPACT_ATOMS: atom_id res chain seq x y z
N MET A 1 -7.72 4.67 21.45
CA MET A 1 -6.27 5.02 21.50
C MET A 1 -6.15 6.54 21.69
N SER A 2 -5.14 7.02 22.41
CA SER A 2 -4.94 8.47 22.58
C SER A 2 -4.51 9.15 21.28
N LEU A 3 -4.98 10.39 21.07
CA LEU A 3 -4.65 11.22 19.91
C LEU A 3 -3.14 11.40 19.72
N TRP A 4 -2.39 11.48 20.84
CA TRP A 4 -0.93 11.58 20.87
C TRP A 4 -0.21 10.38 20.24
N PHE A 5 -0.87 9.23 20.12
CA PHE A 5 -0.36 8.06 19.41
C PHE A 5 -0.88 7.98 17.98
N LEU A 6 -2.17 8.28 17.77
CA LEU A 6 -2.81 8.17 16.45
C LEU A 6 -2.21 9.12 15.41
N ILE A 7 -1.90 10.36 15.81
CA ILE A 7 -1.29 11.35 14.91
C ILE A 7 0.08 10.89 14.41
N PRO A 8 1.09 10.63 15.27
CA PRO A 8 2.39 10.20 14.80
C PRO A 8 2.33 8.85 14.08
N LEU A 9 1.47 7.93 14.51
CA LEU A 9 1.29 6.65 13.80
C LEU A 9 0.76 6.86 12.38
N SER A 10 -0.23 7.74 12.19
CA SER A 10 -0.76 8.09 10.86
C SER A 10 0.30 8.74 9.97
N PHE A 11 1.13 9.61 10.56
CA PHE A 11 2.22 10.25 9.84
C PHE A 11 3.27 9.24 9.37
N ILE A 12 3.70 8.33 10.26
CA ILE A 12 4.62 7.23 9.91
C ILE A 12 3.97 6.33 8.85
N HIS A 13 2.69 6.01 9.00
CA HIS A 13 1.96 5.16 8.07
C HIS A 13 1.95 5.73 6.64
N ILE A 14 1.61 7.02 6.48
CA ILE A 14 1.60 7.67 5.16
C ILE A 14 3.02 7.81 4.61
N THR A 15 3.98 8.24 5.44
CA THR A 15 5.35 8.49 4.96
C THR A 15 6.07 7.21 4.56
N VAL A 16 6.05 6.19 5.42
CA VAL A 16 6.68 4.88 5.14
C VAL A 16 5.91 4.15 4.04
N GLY A 17 4.58 4.12 4.12
CA GLY A 17 3.76 3.48 3.09
C GLY A 17 3.92 4.15 1.72
N GLY A 18 3.90 5.48 1.68
CA GLY A 18 4.14 6.25 0.46
C GLY A 18 5.53 6.00 -0.11
N ALA A 19 6.57 6.05 0.72
CA ALA A 19 7.94 5.77 0.30
C ALA A 19 8.09 4.37 -0.31
N ILE A 20 7.44 3.35 0.27
CA ILE A 20 7.45 2.00 -0.28
C ILE A 20 6.66 1.93 -1.59
N GLY A 21 5.48 2.55 -1.66
CA GLY A 21 4.66 2.60 -2.87
C GLY A 21 5.40 3.22 -4.06
N PHE A 22 6.06 4.36 -3.86
CA PHE A 22 6.90 4.99 -4.88
C PHE A 22 8.18 4.19 -5.16
N GLY A 23 8.83 3.69 -4.11
CA GLY A 23 10.05 2.89 -4.23
C GLY A 23 9.85 1.62 -5.05
N LEU A 24 8.69 0.97 -4.97
CA LEU A 24 8.35 -0.20 -5.78
C LEU A 24 8.27 0.13 -7.27
N VAL A 25 7.73 1.28 -7.65
CA VAL A 25 7.69 1.71 -9.06
C VAL A 25 9.12 1.90 -9.59
N PHE A 26 9.97 2.58 -8.83
CA PHE A 26 11.38 2.73 -9.20
C PHE A 26 12.11 1.39 -9.28
N ALA A 27 11.89 0.48 -8.32
CA ALA A 27 12.48 -0.84 -8.32
C ALA A 27 12.05 -1.65 -9.56
N ALA A 28 10.77 -1.62 -9.91
CA ALA A 28 10.24 -2.28 -11.09
C ALA A 28 10.84 -1.73 -12.40
N CYS A 29 11.04 -0.41 -12.50
CA CYS A 29 11.69 0.19 -13.67
C CYS A 29 13.21 -0.03 -13.71
N ALA A 30 13.85 -0.20 -12.55
CA ALA A 30 15.30 -0.41 -12.45
C ALA A 30 15.72 -1.86 -12.74
N GLU A 31 14.80 -2.82 -12.58
CA GLU A 31 15.08 -4.24 -12.75
C GLU A 31 15.33 -4.56 -14.24
N ARG A 32 16.57 -4.89 -14.58
CA ARG A 32 17.00 -5.24 -15.95
C ARG A 32 16.95 -6.75 -16.15
N GLY A 33 16.67 -7.19 -17.38
CA GLY A 33 16.67 -8.61 -17.74
C GLY A 33 15.41 -9.37 -17.33
N VAL A 34 14.37 -8.66 -16.91
CA VAL A 34 13.02 -9.21 -16.71
C VAL A 34 12.02 -8.45 -17.56
N THR A 35 10.96 -9.12 -17.97
CA THR A 35 9.81 -8.54 -18.65
C THR A 35 8.53 -9.10 -18.06
N MET A 36 7.41 -8.43 -18.31
CA MET A 36 6.09 -8.84 -17.85
C MET A 36 5.08 -8.64 -18.98
N SER A 37 4.05 -9.49 -19.03
CA SER A 37 2.96 -9.33 -20.00
C SER A 37 2.20 -8.01 -19.76
N GLN A 38 1.60 -7.45 -20.80
CA GLN A 38 0.80 -6.21 -20.67
C GLN A 38 -0.33 -6.38 -19.64
N PHE A 39 -1.05 -7.52 -19.68
CA PHE A 39 -2.11 -7.80 -18.71
C PHE A 39 -1.59 -7.80 -17.27
N SER A 40 -0.48 -8.48 -17.01
CA SER A 40 0.12 -8.51 -15.68
C SER A 40 0.63 -7.14 -15.23
N ASN A 41 1.10 -6.31 -16.16
CA ASN A 41 1.45 -4.92 -15.88
C ASN A 41 0.23 -4.09 -15.47
N ASP A 42 -0.86 -4.19 -16.23
CA ASP A 42 -2.10 -3.47 -15.92
C ASP A 42 -2.64 -3.88 -14.54
N VAL A 43 -2.60 -5.17 -14.21
CA VAL A 43 -2.98 -5.67 -12.87
C VAL A 43 -2.06 -5.09 -11.78
N CYS A 44 -0.74 -5.03 -11.99
CA CYS A 44 0.19 -4.40 -11.05
C CYS A 44 -0.12 -2.92 -10.84
N VAL A 45 -0.41 -2.18 -11.91
CA VAL A 45 -0.76 -0.74 -11.84
C VAL A 45 -2.07 -0.53 -11.08
N VAL A 46 -3.07 -1.38 -11.30
CA VAL A 46 -4.34 -1.33 -10.57
C VAL A 46 -4.14 -1.64 -9.09
N LEU A 47 -3.36 -2.68 -8.75
CA LEU A 47 -3.04 -3.02 -7.36
C LEU A 47 -2.24 -1.91 -6.66
N TRP A 48 -1.29 -1.29 -7.35
CA TRP A 48 -0.54 -0.15 -6.84
C TRP A 48 -1.43 1.09 -6.61
N SER A 49 -2.36 1.35 -7.53
CA SER A 49 -3.33 2.43 -7.39
C SER A 49 -4.28 2.16 -6.20
N ALA A 50 -4.76 0.93 -6.08
CA ALA A 50 -5.60 0.49 -4.97
C ALA A 50 -4.87 0.60 -3.62
N TYR A 51 -3.59 0.22 -3.58
CA TYR A 51 -2.73 0.42 -2.40
C TYR A 51 -2.64 1.89 -2.02
N THR A 52 -2.33 2.77 -2.97
CA THR A 52 -2.15 4.20 -2.73
C THR A 52 -3.44 4.85 -2.22
N ILE A 53 -4.58 4.53 -2.85
CA ILE A 53 -5.90 5.02 -2.41
C ILE A 53 -6.24 4.48 -1.02
N SER A 54 -6.00 3.20 -0.77
CA SER A 54 -6.24 2.55 0.51
C SER A 54 -5.40 3.19 1.63
N LEU A 55 -4.13 3.50 1.36
CA LEU A 55 -3.23 4.15 2.31
C LEU A 55 -3.79 5.51 2.78
N LEU A 56 -4.27 6.34 1.85
CA LEU A 56 -4.91 7.62 2.20
C LEU A 56 -6.24 7.42 2.92
N LEU A 57 -7.08 6.53 2.40
CA LEU A 57 -8.41 6.27 2.94
C LEU A 57 -8.35 5.71 4.38
N SER A 58 -7.33 4.91 4.70
CA SER A 58 -7.13 4.36 6.04
C SER A 58 -7.05 5.46 7.10
N VAL A 59 -6.35 6.55 6.83
CA VAL A 59 -6.18 7.66 7.77
C VAL A 59 -7.48 8.45 7.91
N PHE A 60 -8.21 8.68 6.82
CA PHE A 60 -9.54 9.30 6.89
C PHE A 60 -10.52 8.46 7.70
N LEU A 61 -10.51 7.13 7.53
CA LEU A 61 -11.36 6.22 8.31
C LEU A 61 -10.99 6.23 9.79
N VAL A 62 -9.70 6.23 10.13
CA VAL A 62 -9.25 6.33 11.52
C VAL A 62 -9.72 7.63 12.16
N ILE A 63 -9.61 8.77 11.45
CA ILE A 63 -10.12 10.07 11.93
C ILE A 63 -11.64 10.00 12.14
N TYR A 64 -12.37 9.46 11.18
CA TYR A 64 -13.83 9.34 11.25
C TYR A 64 -14.28 8.51 12.47
N PHE A 65 -13.70 7.32 12.67
CA PHE A 65 -14.07 6.46 13.79
C PHE A 65 -13.65 7.03 15.14
N TYR A 66 -12.52 7.76 15.18
CA TYR A 66 -12.11 8.49 16.37
C TYR A 66 -13.13 9.58 16.75
N LEU A 67 -13.61 10.35 15.77
CA LEU A 67 -14.62 11.40 16.00
C LEU A 67 -16.00 10.84 16.35
N ALA A 68 -16.33 9.66 15.85
CA ALA A 68 -17.60 8.99 16.10
C ALA A 68 -17.65 8.26 17.47
N ASP A 69 -16.58 8.34 18.27
CA ASP A 69 -16.41 7.61 19.55
C ASP A 69 -16.76 6.11 19.41
N SER A 70 -16.38 5.54 18.27
CA SER A 70 -16.70 4.16 17.92
C SER A 70 -15.61 3.21 18.40
N ASP A 71 -15.99 2.05 18.93
CA ASP A 71 -15.10 0.94 19.29
C ASP A 71 -14.46 0.23 18.07
N ALA A 72 -14.50 0.85 16.88
CA ALA A 72 -13.93 0.28 15.67
C ALA A 72 -12.43 0.02 15.83
N SER A 73 -11.98 -1.13 15.30
CA SER A 73 -10.56 -1.52 15.38
C SER A 73 -9.70 -0.64 14.46
N TYR A 74 -9.06 0.38 15.05
CA TYR A 74 -8.08 1.23 14.36
C TYR A 74 -6.97 0.42 13.68
N ILE A 75 -6.58 -0.70 14.30
CA ILE A 75 -5.54 -1.60 13.79
C ILE A 75 -5.92 -2.17 12.42
N TRP A 76 -7.20 -2.53 12.24
CA TRP A 76 -7.67 -3.09 10.97
C TRP A 76 -7.53 -2.10 9.82
N TRP A 77 -7.91 -0.84 10.07
CA TRP A 77 -7.84 0.22 9.07
C TRP A 77 -6.40 0.52 8.66
N TYR A 78 -5.46 0.51 9.61
CA TYR A 78 -4.04 0.62 9.28
C TYR A 78 -3.48 -0.62 8.60
N ALA A 79 -3.96 -1.82 8.90
CA ALA A 79 -3.45 -3.07 8.34
C ALA A 79 -3.85 -3.29 6.86
N MET A 80 -5.03 -2.84 6.47
CA MET A 80 -5.60 -3.08 5.13
C MET A 80 -4.71 -2.59 3.96
N PRO A 81 -4.09 -1.40 3.98
CA PRO A 81 -3.13 -1.01 2.94
C PRO A 81 -1.94 -1.98 2.85
N TRP A 82 -1.42 -2.47 3.97
CA TRP A 82 -0.27 -3.38 3.97
C TRP A 82 -0.61 -4.76 3.42
N THR A 83 -1.84 -5.25 3.61
CA THR A 83 -2.25 -6.51 3.00
C THR A 83 -2.33 -6.40 1.47
N ILE A 84 -2.83 -5.27 0.94
CA ILE A 84 -2.80 -4.98 -0.51
C ILE A 84 -1.37 -4.91 -1.01
N LEU A 85 -0.46 -4.28 -0.25
CA LEU A 85 0.95 -4.21 -0.60
C LEU A 85 1.60 -5.59 -0.73
N ILE A 86 1.31 -6.50 0.21
CA ILE A 86 1.81 -7.88 0.15
C ILE A 86 1.29 -8.59 -1.11
N VAL A 87 0.00 -8.41 -1.44
CA VAL A 87 -0.58 -8.96 -2.67
C VAL A 87 0.09 -8.38 -3.91
N LEU A 88 0.33 -7.07 -3.95
CA LEU A 88 1.04 -6.41 -5.05
C LEU A 88 2.45 -6.99 -5.24
N ILE A 89 3.23 -7.10 -4.17
CA ILE A 89 4.62 -7.59 -4.24
C ILE A 89 4.65 -9.05 -4.68
N THR A 90 3.79 -9.89 -4.11
CA THR A 90 3.74 -11.32 -4.45
C THR A 90 3.30 -11.52 -5.90
N TYR A 91 2.28 -10.79 -6.35
CA TYR A 91 1.82 -10.83 -7.74
C TYR A 91 2.89 -10.35 -8.72
N TRP A 92 3.54 -9.21 -8.43
CA TRP A 92 4.63 -8.68 -9.26
C TRP A 92 5.76 -9.69 -9.40
N ARG A 93 6.23 -10.28 -8.28
CA ARG A 93 7.30 -11.29 -8.30
C ARG A 93 6.90 -12.59 -9.00
N ALA A 94 5.63 -12.99 -8.95
CA ALA A 94 5.14 -14.15 -9.67
C ALA A 94 4.98 -13.90 -11.18
N SER A 95 4.81 -12.63 -11.60
CA SER A 95 4.49 -12.27 -12.98
C SER A 95 5.70 -11.90 -13.85
N ILE A 96 6.85 -11.65 -13.25
CA ILE A 96 8.09 -11.34 -13.97
C ILE A 96 8.67 -12.60 -14.64
N VAL A 97 9.11 -12.46 -15.88
CA VAL A 97 9.78 -13.50 -16.67
C VAL A 97 11.17 -13.04 -17.03
N LYS A 98 12.18 -13.90 -16.85
CA LYS A 98 13.57 -13.58 -17.24
C LYS A 98 13.71 -13.54 -18.75
N LEU A 99 14.35 -12.50 -19.26
CA LEU A 99 14.80 -12.41 -20.64
C LEU A 99 16.04 -13.30 -20.79
N ALA A 100 15.96 -14.30 -21.69
CA ALA A 100 17.03 -15.24 -21.97
C ALA A 100 18.21 -14.59 -22.70
#